data_AF-A0A965FVW3-F1
#
_entry.id   AF-A0A965FVW3-F1
#
_cell.length_a   1.000
_cell.length_b   1.000
_cell.length_c   1.000
_cell.angle_alpha   90.00
_cell.angle_beta   90.00
_cell.angle_gamma   90.00
#
_symmetry.space_group_name_H-M   'P 1'
#
loop_
_entity.id
_entity.type
_entity.pdbx_description
1 polymer ?
#
loop_
_entity_poly.entity_id
_entity_poly.type
_entity_poly.pdbx_seq_one_letter_code
_entity_poly.pdbx_strand_id
1 'polypeptide(L)'
;MKIAEKILAAHSGGAPVRAGDVVVADVDFAMMHDARAGNAMKMAAKLGAKGLPFANRTALVMDHYSPPPHIEAANTHKEMRAFAEQTGAVLYEVGDGICHQVMPEGGHLTAGDLIVGTDTHSVTYGAFNALGTGVEGTDVAAVMMTGKLWFRVPETIRIELKGRLQPGVWAKDVTLSMLGRFKAEGANYRALEYTGSGVAAMEIDDRMTLSNHAAELGAKAAILEADEKAIAWLKAHKARTPKPVKADADASYVERIEIDTAALPPQVARQHNIDDVVGVPDVKGQRINFALIGTCTNGRLDDLRAAAAVL
;
A
#
# COMPACT_ATOMS: atom_id res chain seq x y z
N MET A 1 16.59 -2.65 15.76
CA MET A 1 16.15 -2.28 14.40
C MET A 1 14.63 -2.33 14.31
N LYS A 2 14.07 -1.38 13.57
CA LYS A 2 12.63 -1.30 13.22
C LYS A 2 12.29 -2.30 12.10
N ILE A 3 11.01 -2.52 11.83
CA ILE A 3 10.55 -3.47 10.79
C ILE A 3 11.09 -3.06 9.42
N ALA A 4 10.97 -1.79 9.04
CA ALA A 4 11.47 -1.31 7.75
C ALA A 4 12.99 -1.50 7.59
N GLU A 5 13.77 -1.24 8.64
CA GLU A 5 15.21 -1.48 8.67
C GLU A 5 15.54 -2.96 8.50
N LYS A 6 14.82 -3.85 9.19
CA LYS A 6 15.02 -5.30 9.10
C LYS A 6 14.66 -5.85 7.73
N ILE A 7 13.57 -5.39 7.12
CA ILE A 7 13.20 -5.79 5.76
C ILE A 7 14.28 -5.33 4.79
N LEU A 8 14.68 -4.06 4.82
CA LEU A 8 15.71 -3.55 3.91
C LEU A 8 17.06 -4.24 4.10
N ALA A 9 17.49 -4.48 5.34
CA ALA A 9 18.70 -5.24 5.65
C ALA A 9 18.65 -6.66 5.05
N ALA A 10 17.55 -7.38 5.22
CA ALA A 10 17.38 -8.73 4.68
C ALA A 10 17.48 -8.76 3.14
N HIS A 11 17.03 -7.69 2.46
CA HIS A 11 17.09 -7.57 1.01
C HIS A 11 18.39 -6.97 0.49
N SER A 12 19.29 -6.48 1.36
CA SER A 12 20.56 -5.84 0.98
C SER A 12 21.79 -6.58 1.52
N GLY A 13 21.74 -7.92 1.56
CA GLY A 13 22.86 -8.76 2.00
C GLY A 13 22.92 -9.07 3.50
N GLY A 14 21.89 -8.71 4.26
CA GLY A 14 21.69 -9.11 5.66
C GLY A 14 22.46 -8.29 6.70
N ALA A 15 23.34 -7.38 6.28
CA ALA A 15 24.03 -6.49 7.20
C ALA A 15 23.02 -5.52 7.86
N PRO A 16 23.14 -5.22 9.16
CA PRO A 16 22.29 -4.23 9.82
C PRO A 16 22.37 -2.87 9.14
N VAL A 17 21.21 -2.24 8.94
CA VAL A 17 21.08 -0.90 8.34
C VAL A 17 20.37 0.03 9.30
N ARG A 18 20.52 1.33 9.10
CA ARG A 18 19.94 2.40 9.92
C ARG A 18 19.27 3.43 9.03
N ALA A 19 18.31 4.16 9.60
CA ALA A 19 17.71 5.30 8.92
C ALA A 19 18.77 6.25 8.34
N GLY A 20 18.61 6.63 7.07
CA GLY A 20 19.56 7.43 6.30
C GLY A 20 20.55 6.63 5.45
N ASP A 21 20.81 5.35 5.76
CA ASP A 21 21.63 4.49 4.91
C ASP A 21 21.01 4.32 3.52
N VAL A 22 21.85 4.19 2.50
CA VAL A 22 21.42 3.90 1.13
C VAL A 22 21.85 2.47 0.78
N VAL A 23 20.88 1.65 0.40
CA VAL A 23 21.09 0.23 0.06
C VAL A 23 20.63 -0.09 -1.35
N VAL A 24 21.24 -1.10 -1.96
CA VAL A 24 20.69 -1.80 -3.13
C VAL A 24 19.96 -3.03 -2.60
N ALA A 25 18.64 -3.05 -2.73
CA ALA A 25 17.83 -4.12 -2.19
C ALA A 25 17.21 -4.97 -3.30
N ASP A 26 17.17 -6.29 -3.09
CA ASP A 26 16.38 -7.24 -3.87
C ASP A 26 14.89 -6.97 -3.71
N VAL A 27 14.16 -6.91 -4.82
CA VAL A 27 12.70 -6.77 -4.84
C VAL A 27 12.07 -8.16 -4.98
N ASP A 28 11.02 -8.44 -4.22
CA ASP A 28 10.28 -9.72 -4.31
C ASP A 28 9.30 -9.74 -5.48
N PHE A 29 8.59 -8.62 -5.69
CA PHE A 29 7.60 -8.45 -6.74
C PHE A 29 7.41 -6.97 -7.10
N ALA A 30 7.00 -6.70 -8.33
CA ALA A 30 6.68 -5.35 -8.80
C ALA A 30 5.25 -5.25 -9.33
N MET A 31 4.67 -4.05 -9.32
CA MET A 31 3.36 -3.77 -9.90
C MET A 31 3.41 -2.53 -10.78
N MET A 32 2.66 -2.57 -11.88
CA MET A 32 2.49 -1.45 -12.78
C MET A 32 1.04 -1.37 -13.23
N HIS A 33 0.43 -0.20 -13.15
CA HIS A 33 -0.93 0.03 -13.64
C HIS A 33 -0.93 0.79 -14.97
N ASP A 34 -2.03 0.68 -15.71
CA ASP A 34 -2.21 1.23 -17.06
C ASP A 34 -1.94 2.74 -17.18
N ALA A 35 -2.26 3.55 -16.17
CA ALA A 35 -1.96 4.98 -16.18
C ALA A 35 -0.45 5.31 -16.20
N ARG A 36 0.42 4.37 -15.81
CA ARG A 36 1.88 4.54 -15.81
C ARG A 36 2.62 3.56 -16.73
N ALA A 37 1.95 2.50 -17.18
CA ALA A 37 2.54 1.41 -17.93
C ALA A 37 3.26 1.85 -19.22
N GLY A 38 2.66 2.76 -19.99
CA GLY A 38 3.22 3.21 -21.26
C GLY A 38 4.64 3.79 -21.12
N ASN A 39 4.91 4.57 -20.07
CA ASN A 39 6.23 5.17 -19.86
C ASN A 39 7.26 4.13 -19.41
N ALA A 40 6.87 3.23 -18.52
CA ALA A 40 7.73 2.17 -18.02
C ALA A 40 8.08 1.13 -19.10
N MET A 41 7.13 0.72 -19.95
CA MET A 41 7.40 -0.18 -21.08
C MET A 41 8.36 0.46 -22.08
N LYS A 42 8.19 1.75 -22.40
CA LYS A 42 9.13 2.51 -23.24
C LYS A 42 10.52 2.57 -22.61
N MET A 43 10.60 2.75 -21.29
CA MET A 43 11.87 2.75 -20.58
C MET A 43 12.52 1.38 -20.57
N ALA A 44 11.77 0.30 -20.30
CA ALA A 44 12.27 -1.06 -20.34
C ALA A 44 12.83 -1.42 -21.72
N ALA A 45 12.15 -1.01 -22.80
CA ALA A 45 12.64 -1.18 -24.17
C ALA A 45 13.95 -0.40 -24.43
N LYS A 46 14.09 0.82 -23.88
CA LYS A 46 15.32 1.61 -23.99
C LYS A 46 16.48 1.05 -23.16
N LEU A 47 16.21 0.56 -21.96
CA LEU A 47 17.23 0.04 -21.04
C LEU A 47 17.82 -1.29 -21.50
N GLY A 48 17.09 -2.06 -22.32
CA GLY A 48 17.69 -2.86 -23.39
C GLY A 48 18.80 -3.86 -23.02
N ALA A 49 18.88 -4.36 -21.79
CA ALA A 49 19.93 -5.30 -21.39
C ALA A 49 19.45 -6.76 -21.51
N LYS A 50 19.74 -7.43 -22.63
CA LYS A 50 19.66 -8.92 -22.84
C LYS A 50 18.37 -9.66 -22.42
N GLY A 51 17.31 -8.98 -21.96
CA GLY A 51 16.06 -9.54 -21.47
C GLY A 51 15.56 -8.83 -20.20
N LEU A 52 14.34 -9.16 -19.79
CA LEU A 52 13.74 -8.66 -18.55
C LEU A 52 13.54 -9.83 -17.59
N PRO A 53 14.62 -10.33 -16.93
CA PRO A 53 14.57 -11.57 -16.16
C PRO A 53 13.65 -11.52 -14.95
N PHE A 54 13.22 -10.32 -14.54
CA PHE A 54 12.27 -10.12 -13.44
C PHE A 54 10.85 -9.81 -13.93
N ALA A 55 10.60 -9.73 -15.25
CA ALA A 55 9.26 -9.40 -15.76
C ALA A 55 8.17 -10.38 -15.30
N ASN A 56 8.49 -11.67 -15.17
CA ASN A 56 7.57 -12.69 -14.65
C ASN A 56 7.25 -12.56 -13.15
N ARG A 57 7.91 -11.63 -12.45
CA ARG A 57 7.61 -11.19 -11.08
C ARG A 57 7.12 -9.75 -11.05
N THR A 58 6.46 -9.34 -12.13
CA THR A 58 5.80 -8.04 -12.24
C THR A 58 4.36 -8.22 -12.70
N ALA A 59 3.42 -7.57 -12.02
CA ALA A 59 2.03 -7.48 -12.45
C ALA A 59 1.78 -6.22 -13.29
N LEU A 60 0.99 -6.37 -14.34
CA LEU A 60 0.41 -5.31 -15.15
C LEU A 60 -1.09 -5.27 -14.84
N VAL A 61 -1.61 -4.16 -14.33
CA VAL A 61 -3.02 -4.07 -13.90
C VAL A 61 -3.76 -2.99 -14.69
N MET A 62 -4.89 -3.34 -15.30
CA MET A 62 -5.75 -2.43 -16.06
C MET A 62 -6.96 -1.96 -15.24
N ASP A 63 -6.72 -1.10 -14.24
CA ASP A 63 -7.76 -0.62 -13.32
C ASP A 63 -8.10 0.87 -13.43
N HIS A 64 -7.16 1.75 -13.84
CA HIS A 64 -7.44 3.19 -13.88
C HIS A 64 -8.27 3.60 -15.10
N TYR A 65 -8.12 2.90 -16.22
CA TYR A 65 -8.87 3.15 -17.45
C TYR A 65 -9.81 1.99 -17.80
N SER A 66 -10.77 1.71 -16.92
CA SER A 66 -11.64 0.53 -16.98
C SER A 66 -13.13 0.90 -17.11
N PRO A 67 -13.75 0.85 -18.33
CA PRO A 67 -13.14 0.64 -19.65
C PRO A 67 -12.34 1.86 -20.16
N PRO A 68 -11.50 1.72 -21.20
CA PRO A 68 -10.61 2.79 -21.63
C PRO A 68 -11.41 4.01 -22.15
N PRO A 69 -11.22 5.21 -21.55
CA PRO A 69 -12.06 6.37 -21.86
C PRO A 69 -11.65 7.10 -23.16
N HIS A 70 -10.46 6.81 -23.69
CA HIS A 70 -9.92 7.43 -24.91
C HIS A 70 -8.95 6.49 -25.65
N ILE A 71 -8.56 6.86 -26.87
CA ILE A 71 -7.79 6.01 -27.80
C ILE A 71 -6.39 5.69 -27.23
N GLU A 72 -5.74 6.64 -26.55
CA GLU A 72 -4.43 6.44 -25.94
C GLU A 72 -4.47 5.40 -24.82
N ALA A 73 -5.54 5.37 -24.01
CA ALA A 73 -5.75 4.34 -22.99
C ALA A 73 -5.96 2.96 -23.65
N ALA A 74 -6.78 2.89 -24.71
CA ALA A 74 -7.01 1.64 -25.45
C ALA A 74 -5.72 1.10 -26.11
N ASN A 75 -4.88 1.99 -26.65
CA ASN A 75 -3.56 1.63 -27.17
C ASN A 75 -2.63 1.13 -26.06
N THR A 76 -2.63 1.80 -24.90
CA THR A 76 -1.83 1.37 -23.74
C THR A 76 -2.22 -0.03 -23.29
N HIS A 77 -3.52 -0.34 -23.22
CA HIS A 77 -3.98 -1.71 -22.90
C HIS A 77 -3.53 -2.73 -23.95
N LYS A 78 -3.62 -2.41 -25.24
CA LYS A 78 -3.09 -3.30 -26.30
C LYS A 78 -1.59 -3.56 -26.13
N GLU A 79 -0.81 -2.52 -25.81
CA GLU A 79 0.63 -2.63 -25.57
C GLU A 79 0.94 -3.47 -24.32
N MET A 80 0.20 -3.30 -23.22
CA MET A 80 0.34 -4.09 -22.00
C MET A 80 0.08 -5.58 -22.24
N ARG A 81 -0.95 -5.94 -23.01
CA ARG A 81 -1.22 -7.33 -23.39
C ARG A 81 -0.06 -7.96 -24.15
N ALA A 82 0.43 -7.26 -25.18
CA ALA A 82 1.57 -7.72 -25.97
C ALA A 82 2.85 -7.83 -25.12
N PHE A 83 3.06 -6.88 -24.20
CA PHE A 83 4.21 -6.90 -23.30
C PHE A 83 4.15 -8.07 -22.32
N ALA A 84 2.98 -8.36 -21.75
CA ALA A 84 2.77 -9.53 -20.89
C ALA A 84 3.06 -10.84 -21.63
N GLU A 85 2.52 -10.99 -22.85
CA GLU A 85 2.76 -12.16 -23.70
C GLU A 85 4.26 -12.34 -24.03
N GLN A 86 4.96 -11.24 -24.35
CA GLN A 86 6.37 -11.27 -24.71
C GLN A 86 7.29 -11.57 -23.51
N THR A 87 6.95 -11.09 -22.32
CA THR A 87 7.87 -11.07 -21.17
C THR A 87 7.50 -12.06 -20.07
N GLY A 88 6.29 -12.61 -20.11
CA GLY A 88 5.73 -13.46 -19.06
C GLY A 88 5.25 -12.70 -17.82
N ALA A 89 5.12 -11.37 -17.90
CA ALA A 89 4.52 -10.58 -16.82
C ALA A 89 3.08 -11.01 -16.54
N VAL A 90 2.67 -10.93 -15.26
CA VAL A 90 1.31 -11.27 -14.86
C VAL A 90 0.38 -10.15 -15.33
N LEU A 91 -0.68 -10.49 -16.04
CA LEU A 91 -1.65 -9.51 -16.53
C LEU A 91 -2.97 -9.64 -15.76
N TYR A 92 -3.46 -8.52 -15.24
CA TYR A 92 -4.82 -8.34 -14.75
C TYR A 92 -5.59 -7.45 -15.73
N GLU A 93 -6.67 -7.98 -16.26
CA GLU A 93 -7.53 -7.38 -17.26
C GLU A 93 -8.53 -6.38 -16.66
N VAL A 94 -9.16 -5.63 -17.56
CA VAL A 94 -10.29 -4.74 -17.24
C VAL A 94 -11.38 -5.55 -16.52
N GLY A 95 -11.66 -5.18 -15.28
CA GLY A 95 -12.69 -5.79 -14.45
C GLY A 95 -12.19 -6.79 -13.41
N ASP A 96 -10.90 -7.15 -13.40
CA ASP A 96 -10.34 -8.05 -12.39
C ASP A 96 -10.27 -7.40 -11.00
N GLY A 97 -10.00 -6.09 -10.94
CA GLY A 97 -10.01 -5.32 -9.70
C GLY A 97 -8.91 -4.26 -9.64
N ILE A 98 -8.92 -3.50 -8.54
CA ILE A 98 -7.95 -2.43 -8.28
C ILE A 98 -6.57 -3.04 -7.98
N CYS A 99 -5.50 -2.42 -8.47
CA CYS A 99 -4.12 -2.91 -8.38
C CYS A 99 -3.69 -3.34 -6.96
N HIS A 100 -3.98 -2.54 -5.94
CA HIS A 100 -3.63 -2.89 -4.56
C HIS A 100 -4.50 -3.97 -3.91
N GLN A 101 -5.63 -4.32 -4.54
CA GLN A 101 -6.50 -5.42 -4.13
C GLN A 101 -6.05 -6.73 -4.80
N VAL A 102 -5.85 -6.70 -6.12
CA VAL A 102 -5.51 -7.91 -6.89
C VAL A 102 -4.11 -8.43 -6.58
N MET A 103 -3.17 -7.55 -6.21
CA MET A 103 -1.80 -7.94 -5.85
C MET A 103 -1.73 -8.94 -4.68
N PRO A 104 -2.28 -8.63 -3.48
CA PRO A 104 -2.32 -9.59 -2.39
C PRO A 104 -3.27 -10.77 -2.67
N GLU A 105 -4.41 -10.56 -3.32
CA GLU A 105 -5.35 -11.65 -3.64
C GLU A 105 -4.79 -12.68 -4.63
N GLY A 106 -3.96 -12.21 -5.56
CA GLY A 106 -3.20 -13.05 -6.50
C GLY A 106 -2.03 -13.80 -5.86
N GLY A 107 -1.78 -13.63 -4.55
CA GLY A 107 -0.70 -14.29 -3.83
C GLY A 107 0.70 -13.80 -4.20
N HIS A 108 0.82 -12.58 -4.75
CA HIS A 108 2.09 -12.04 -5.26
C HIS A 108 3.01 -11.46 -4.17
N LEU A 109 2.54 -11.36 -2.94
CA LEU A 109 3.31 -10.87 -1.80
C LEU A 109 3.07 -11.73 -0.55
N THR A 110 4.01 -11.68 0.39
CA THR A 110 3.89 -12.30 1.71
C THR A 110 4.60 -11.45 2.77
N ALA A 111 4.47 -11.84 4.05
CA ALA A 111 5.09 -11.12 5.15
C ALA A 111 6.62 -11.13 5.04
N GLY A 112 7.22 -9.96 5.24
CA GLY A 112 8.66 -9.73 5.12
C GLY A 112 9.13 -9.31 3.73
N ASP A 113 8.26 -9.31 2.71
CA ASP A 113 8.65 -8.97 1.35
C ASP A 113 8.96 -7.48 1.15
N LEU A 114 9.76 -7.18 0.13
CA LEU A 114 9.95 -5.83 -0.43
C LEU A 114 9.25 -5.72 -1.80
N ILE A 115 8.21 -4.90 -1.88
CA ILE A 115 7.36 -4.75 -3.06
C ILE A 115 7.38 -3.30 -3.53
N VAL A 116 7.49 -3.10 -4.84
CA VAL A 116 7.41 -1.76 -5.46
C VAL A 116 6.25 -1.69 -6.44
N GLY A 117 5.64 -0.52 -6.58
CA GLY A 117 4.61 -0.30 -7.59
C GLY A 117 4.67 1.10 -8.19
N THR A 118 4.15 1.29 -9.39
CA THR A 118 4.07 2.62 -10.02
C THR A 118 3.01 3.54 -9.42
N ASP A 119 2.50 3.20 -8.23
CA ASP A 119 1.44 3.89 -7.51
C ASP A 119 1.88 4.15 -6.05
N THR A 120 1.63 5.36 -5.56
CA THR A 120 1.99 5.80 -4.19
C THR A 120 1.32 4.97 -3.11
N HIS A 121 0.11 4.48 -3.35
CA HIS A 121 -0.67 3.66 -2.43
C HIS A 121 -0.19 2.21 -2.38
N SER A 122 0.94 1.88 -3.02
CA SER A 122 1.67 0.61 -2.80
C SER A 122 2.06 0.39 -1.34
N VAL A 123 2.04 1.44 -0.51
CA VAL A 123 2.12 1.32 0.96
C VAL A 123 1.04 0.39 1.56
N THR A 124 -0.06 0.14 0.85
CA THR A 124 -1.13 -0.80 1.22
C THR A 124 -0.59 -2.17 1.64
N TYR A 125 0.46 -2.65 0.98
CA TYR A 125 1.03 -3.99 1.22
C TYR A 125 1.57 -4.19 2.64
N GLY A 126 1.83 -3.11 3.37
CA GLY A 126 2.23 -3.20 4.77
C GLY A 126 1.15 -3.72 5.71
N ALA A 127 -0.12 -3.81 5.28
CA ALA A 127 -1.16 -4.59 5.97
C ALA A 127 -0.79 -6.07 6.15
N PHE A 128 0.10 -6.58 5.30
CA PHE A 128 0.60 -7.96 5.31
C PHE A 128 2.02 -8.07 5.85
N ASN A 129 2.53 -7.05 6.55
CA ASN A 129 3.90 -6.99 7.05
C ASN A 129 4.97 -7.02 5.93
N ALA A 130 4.62 -6.56 4.74
CA ALA A 130 5.53 -6.31 3.63
C ALA A 130 5.91 -4.83 3.55
N LEU A 131 7.12 -4.50 3.10
CA LEU A 131 7.47 -3.13 2.78
C LEU A 131 7.02 -2.85 1.34
N GLY A 132 5.86 -2.21 1.20
CA GLY A 132 5.36 -1.69 -0.07
C GLY A 132 5.68 -0.21 -0.26
N THR A 133 6.11 0.20 -1.45
CA THR A 133 6.35 1.62 -1.72
C THR A 133 6.14 2.01 -3.19
N GLY A 134 5.62 3.22 -3.40
CA GLY A 134 5.49 3.81 -4.72
C GLY A 134 6.85 4.21 -5.30
N VAL A 135 7.02 3.95 -6.59
CA VAL A 135 8.20 4.31 -7.40
C VAL A 135 7.73 4.75 -8.80
N GLU A 136 8.61 5.29 -9.63
CA GLU A 136 8.23 5.72 -10.98
C GLU A 136 8.48 4.62 -12.03
N GLY A 137 7.94 4.81 -13.23
CA GLY A 137 8.07 3.83 -14.32
C GLY A 137 9.52 3.48 -14.68
N THR A 138 10.45 4.42 -14.51
CA THR A 138 11.90 4.17 -14.69
C THR A 138 12.44 3.18 -13.66
N ASP A 139 11.98 3.27 -12.40
CA ASP A 139 12.43 2.40 -11.32
C ASP A 139 11.91 0.97 -11.53
N VAL A 140 10.64 0.82 -11.94
CA VAL A 140 10.09 -0.51 -12.29
C VAL A 140 10.81 -1.11 -13.49
N ALA A 141 11.17 -0.30 -14.49
CA ALA A 141 11.98 -0.80 -15.61
C ALA A 141 13.37 -1.27 -15.15
N ALA A 142 14.01 -0.58 -14.20
CA ALA A 142 15.27 -1.03 -13.59
C ALA A 142 15.09 -2.33 -12.78
N VAL A 143 13.97 -2.48 -12.05
CA VAL A 143 13.62 -3.71 -11.35
C VAL A 143 13.39 -4.86 -12.33
N MET A 144 12.64 -4.66 -13.41
CA MET A 144 12.43 -5.68 -14.45
C MET A 144 13.76 -6.20 -15.03
N MET A 145 14.76 -5.32 -15.12
CA MET A 145 16.08 -5.64 -15.65
C MET A 145 17.01 -6.32 -14.64
N THR A 146 16.95 -5.94 -13.36
CA THR A 146 17.96 -6.32 -12.36
C THR A 146 17.43 -7.10 -11.16
N GLY A 147 16.12 -7.07 -10.94
CA GLY A 147 15.46 -7.53 -9.71
C GLY A 147 15.77 -6.69 -8.47
N LYS A 148 16.39 -5.52 -8.64
CA LYS A 148 16.92 -4.69 -7.54
C LYS A 148 16.55 -3.22 -7.71
N LEU A 149 16.55 -2.49 -6.61
CA LEU A 149 16.41 -1.03 -6.60
C LEU A 149 17.19 -0.40 -5.44
N TRP A 150 17.53 0.87 -5.57
CA TRP A 150 18.16 1.65 -4.49
C TRP A 150 17.11 2.21 -3.54
N PHE A 151 17.34 2.07 -2.24
CA PHE A 151 16.47 2.62 -1.20
C PHE A 151 17.29 3.40 -0.18
N ARG A 152 16.81 4.59 0.18
CA ARG A 152 17.21 5.25 1.43
C ARG A 152 16.34 4.70 2.56
N VAL A 153 16.96 4.12 3.57
CA VAL A 153 16.26 3.56 4.74
C VAL A 153 15.52 4.68 5.46
N PRO A 154 14.19 4.59 5.62
CA PRO A 154 13.40 5.66 6.22
C PRO A 154 13.55 5.71 7.73
N GLU A 155 13.40 6.90 8.31
CA GLU A 155 13.07 7.04 9.73
C GLU A 155 11.69 6.44 10.03
N THR A 156 11.39 6.11 11.28
CA THR A 156 10.14 5.41 11.64
C THR A 156 9.38 6.11 12.75
N ILE A 157 8.11 6.41 12.49
CA ILE A 157 7.13 6.83 13.50
C ILE A 157 6.37 5.58 13.95
N ARG A 158 6.32 5.34 15.26
CA ARG A 158 5.48 4.28 15.83
C ARG A 158 4.11 4.84 16.16
N ILE A 159 3.06 4.22 15.61
CA ILE A 159 1.67 4.53 15.91
C ILE A 159 1.10 3.39 16.75
N GLU A 160 0.75 3.67 18.00
CA GLU A 160 0.13 2.72 18.91
C GLU A 160 -1.38 2.99 18.97
N LEU A 161 -2.17 2.07 18.42
CA LEU A 161 -3.63 2.09 18.45
C LEU A 161 -4.13 1.33 19.68
N LYS A 162 -4.84 2.03 20.58
CA LYS A 162 -5.35 1.45 21.83
C LYS A 162 -6.86 1.33 21.83
N GLY A 163 -7.34 0.10 22.05
CA GLY A 163 -8.76 -0.21 22.14
C GLY A 163 -9.36 -0.70 20.84
N ARG A 164 -10.63 -1.08 20.87
CA ARG A 164 -11.39 -1.48 19.68
C ARG A 164 -12.17 -0.28 19.15
N LEU A 165 -12.28 -0.17 17.83
CA LEU A 165 -13.16 0.82 17.21
C LEU A 165 -14.61 0.66 17.68
N GLN A 166 -15.28 1.78 17.94
CA GLN A 166 -16.68 1.79 18.33
C GLN A 166 -17.59 1.48 17.14
N PRO A 167 -18.83 1.00 17.37
CA PRO A 167 -19.82 0.86 16.31
C PRO A 167 -19.99 2.18 15.53
N GLY A 168 -19.94 2.11 14.20
CA GLY A 168 -20.01 3.29 13.33
C GLY A 168 -18.68 4.02 13.11
N VAL A 169 -17.57 3.45 13.59
CA VAL A 169 -16.20 3.95 13.39
C VAL A 169 -15.37 2.85 12.74
N TRP A 170 -14.63 3.19 11.68
CA TRP A 170 -13.84 2.26 10.87
C TRP A 170 -12.38 2.71 10.80
N ALA A 171 -11.51 1.86 10.24
CA ALA A 171 -10.11 2.22 10.02
C ALA A 171 -9.93 3.53 9.23
N LYS A 172 -10.89 3.88 8.35
CA LYS A 172 -10.91 5.15 7.62
C LYS A 172 -10.93 6.35 8.56
N ASP A 173 -11.67 6.28 9.66
CA ASP A 173 -11.72 7.35 10.66
C ASP A 173 -10.38 7.52 11.38
N VAL A 174 -9.67 6.42 11.66
CA VAL A 174 -8.34 6.47 12.29
C VAL A 174 -7.37 7.23 11.40
N THR A 175 -7.29 6.86 10.12
CA THR A 175 -6.37 7.50 9.20
C THR A 175 -6.77 8.93 8.85
N LEU A 176 -8.07 9.26 8.80
CA LEU A 176 -8.54 10.65 8.69
C LEU A 176 -8.15 11.47 9.92
N SER A 177 -8.32 10.94 11.13
CA SER A 177 -7.89 11.62 12.36
C SER A 177 -6.38 11.92 12.34
N MET A 178 -5.57 10.96 11.87
CA MET A 178 -4.13 11.17 11.67
C MET A 178 -3.86 12.26 10.64
N LEU A 179 -4.57 12.27 9.51
CA LEU A 179 -4.42 13.27 8.45
C LEU A 179 -4.80 14.68 8.95
N GLY A 180 -5.88 14.80 9.73
CA GLY A 180 -6.27 16.04 10.39
C GLY A 180 -5.22 16.57 11.37
N ARG A 181 -4.52 15.67 12.06
CA ARG A 181 -3.47 15.99 13.05
C ARG A 181 -2.11 16.31 12.42
N PHE A 182 -1.63 15.49 11.50
CA PHE A 182 -0.29 15.60 10.92
C PHE A 182 -0.24 16.47 9.68
N LYS A 183 -1.40 16.74 9.08
CA LYS A 183 -1.54 17.38 7.77
C LYS A 183 -1.03 16.52 6.63
N ALA A 184 -1.37 16.92 5.42
CA ALA A 184 -0.85 16.29 4.21
C ALA A 184 0.68 16.31 4.27
N GLU A 185 1.33 15.21 3.87
CA GLU A 185 2.80 15.07 3.91
C GLU A 185 3.44 15.14 5.32
N GLY A 186 2.66 15.08 6.41
CA GLY A 186 3.18 15.17 7.79
C GLY A 186 4.13 14.03 8.20
N ALA A 187 4.12 12.92 7.48
CA ALA A 187 5.02 11.78 7.62
C ALA A 187 5.95 11.60 6.41
N ASN A 188 6.20 12.66 5.64
CA ASN A 188 7.02 12.60 4.43
C ASN A 188 8.34 11.83 4.63
N TYR A 189 8.58 10.86 3.75
CA TYR A 189 9.75 9.96 3.75
C TYR A 189 9.94 9.08 5.00
N ARG A 190 8.99 9.07 5.93
CA ARG A 190 9.03 8.21 7.13
C ARG A 190 8.22 6.94 6.90
N ALA A 191 8.63 5.86 7.54
CA ALA A 191 7.80 4.68 7.69
C ALA A 191 6.86 4.86 8.89
N LEU A 192 5.60 4.44 8.75
CA LEU A 192 4.66 4.30 9.85
C LEU A 192 4.64 2.83 10.29
N GLU A 193 4.84 2.57 11.58
CA GLU A 193 4.67 1.24 12.17
C GLU A 193 3.46 1.24 13.09
N TYR A 194 2.39 0.55 12.69
CA TYR A 194 1.18 0.44 13.49
C TYR A 194 1.27 -0.76 14.43
N THR A 195 0.99 -0.51 15.70
CA THR A 195 1.06 -1.49 16.79
C THR A 195 -0.11 -1.31 17.75
N GLY A 196 -0.25 -2.18 18.73
CA GLY A 196 -1.22 -2.03 19.82
C GLY A 196 -2.50 -2.85 19.65
N SER A 197 -3.36 -2.80 20.66
CA SER A 197 -4.57 -3.63 20.73
C SER A 197 -5.59 -3.30 19.65
N GLY A 198 -5.60 -2.08 19.13
CA GLY A 198 -6.44 -1.69 18.01
C GLY A 198 -6.10 -2.41 16.71
N VAL A 199 -4.80 -2.58 16.42
CA VAL A 199 -4.35 -3.36 15.25
C VAL A 199 -4.74 -4.83 15.39
N ALA A 200 -4.55 -5.41 16.58
CA ALA A 200 -4.95 -6.80 16.84
C ALA A 200 -6.48 -7.02 16.69
N ALA A 201 -7.28 -6.01 17.04
CA ALA A 201 -8.74 -6.07 16.90
C ALA A 201 -9.23 -5.94 15.45
N MET A 202 -8.48 -5.26 14.57
CA MET A 202 -8.82 -5.04 13.16
C MET A 202 -8.80 -6.34 12.34
N GLU A 203 -9.69 -6.42 11.35
CA GLU A 203 -9.60 -7.40 10.27
C GLU A 203 -8.62 -6.93 9.18
N ILE A 204 -8.28 -7.78 8.21
CA ILE A 204 -7.30 -7.42 7.17
C ILE A 204 -7.76 -6.24 6.32
N ASP A 205 -9.05 -6.14 6.03
CA ASP A 205 -9.63 -5.04 5.25
C ASP A 205 -9.43 -3.67 5.94
N ASP A 206 -9.54 -3.62 7.27
CA ASP A 206 -9.24 -2.45 8.09
C ASP A 206 -7.74 -2.09 8.01
N ARG A 207 -6.87 -3.09 8.07
CA ARG A 207 -5.42 -2.87 8.00
C ARG A 207 -4.99 -2.36 6.63
N MET A 208 -5.58 -2.88 5.56
CA MET A 208 -5.38 -2.39 4.20
C MET A 208 -5.83 -0.93 4.06
N THR A 209 -6.97 -0.57 4.65
CA THR A 209 -7.43 0.84 4.71
C THR A 209 -6.39 1.73 5.40
N LEU A 210 -5.88 1.30 6.55
CA LEU A 210 -4.93 2.05 7.36
C LEU A 210 -3.58 2.25 6.66
N SER A 211 -3.04 1.20 6.03
CA SER A 211 -1.78 1.26 5.30
C SER A 211 -1.93 2.03 3.98
N ASN A 212 -3.02 1.84 3.24
CA ASN A 212 -3.30 2.53 1.97
C ASN A 212 -3.29 4.05 2.13
N HIS A 213 -4.08 4.55 3.09
CA HIS A 213 -4.28 5.98 3.25
C HIS A 213 -3.08 6.69 3.92
N ALA A 214 -2.07 5.94 4.38
CA ALA A 214 -0.80 6.52 4.80
C ALA A 214 -0.04 7.23 3.66
N ALA A 215 -0.37 6.93 2.40
CA ALA A 215 0.14 7.67 1.24
C ALA A 215 -0.18 9.18 1.33
N GLU A 216 -1.36 9.54 1.85
CA GLU A 216 -1.80 10.94 2.02
C GLU A 216 -0.99 11.70 3.08
N LEU A 217 -0.33 10.97 3.97
CA LEU A 217 0.61 11.51 4.96
C LEU A 217 2.03 11.64 4.38
N GLY A 218 2.28 11.30 3.11
CA GLY A 218 3.61 11.26 2.50
C GLY A 218 4.46 10.08 3.00
N ALA A 219 3.85 9.08 3.65
CA ALA A 219 4.60 7.99 4.24
C ALA A 219 5.34 7.17 3.17
N LYS A 220 6.60 6.83 3.44
CA LYS A 220 7.40 5.98 2.54
C LYS A 220 6.93 4.53 2.56
N ALA A 221 6.48 4.07 3.73
CA ALA A 221 5.96 2.74 4.00
C ALA A 221 4.99 2.80 5.20
N ALA A 222 4.05 1.87 5.28
CA ALA A 222 3.05 1.84 6.35
C ALA A 222 2.79 0.39 6.77
N ILE A 223 3.52 -0.09 7.79
CA ILE A 223 3.71 -1.50 8.09
C ILE A 223 2.98 -1.87 9.38
N LEU A 224 2.20 -2.95 9.31
CA LEU A 224 1.56 -3.59 10.44
C LEU A 224 2.28 -4.90 10.78
N GLU A 225 2.24 -5.33 12.03
CA GLU A 225 2.75 -6.64 12.41
C GLU A 225 1.88 -7.77 11.82
N ALA A 226 2.52 -8.85 11.37
CA ALA A 226 1.81 -10.05 10.93
C ALA A 226 1.45 -10.92 12.15
N ASP A 227 0.15 -10.98 12.44
CA ASP A 227 -0.46 -11.88 13.42
C ASP A 227 -1.16 -13.06 12.72
N GLU A 228 -1.89 -13.87 13.48
CA GLU A 228 -2.56 -15.07 12.96
C GLU A 228 -3.57 -14.74 11.84
N LYS A 229 -4.23 -13.57 11.89
CA LYS A 229 -5.16 -13.14 10.84
C LYS A 229 -4.43 -12.87 9.54
N ALA A 230 -3.31 -12.15 9.58
CA ALA A 230 -2.51 -11.86 8.40
C ALA A 230 -1.94 -13.14 7.78
N ILE A 231 -1.43 -14.05 8.61
CA ILE A 231 -0.90 -15.34 8.16
C ILE A 231 -2.00 -16.21 7.54
N ALA A 232 -3.18 -16.29 8.16
CA ALA A 232 -4.31 -17.05 7.64
C ALA A 232 -4.80 -16.49 6.29
N TRP A 233 -4.89 -15.16 6.18
CA TRP A 233 -5.30 -14.49 4.96
C TRP A 233 -4.32 -14.76 3.82
N LEU A 234 -3.01 -14.58 4.05
CA LEU A 234 -1.96 -14.86 3.06
C LEU A 234 -2.00 -16.32 2.58
N LYS A 235 -2.19 -17.26 3.51
CA LYS A 235 -2.32 -18.68 3.19
C LYS A 235 -3.56 -18.98 2.34
N ALA A 236 -4.69 -18.36 2.66
CA ALA A 236 -5.94 -18.52 1.90
C ALA A 236 -5.78 -18.04 0.45
N HIS A 237 -4.96 -17.02 0.21
CA HIS A 237 -4.64 -16.47 -1.11
C HIS A 237 -3.37 -17.07 -1.73
N LYS A 238 -2.95 -18.26 -1.26
CA LYS A 238 -1.84 -19.04 -1.84
C LYS A 238 -0.50 -18.29 -1.92
N ALA A 239 -0.29 -17.32 -1.03
CA ALA A 239 0.98 -16.63 -0.93
C ALA A 239 2.12 -17.61 -0.56
N ARG A 240 3.36 -17.20 -0.87
CA ARG A 240 4.57 -17.90 -0.39
C ARG A 240 4.57 -17.97 1.15
N THR A 241 5.33 -18.92 1.70
CA THR A 241 5.48 -19.07 3.16
C THR A 241 5.87 -17.74 3.80
N PRO A 242 5.02 -17.17 4.68
CA PRO A 242 5.30 -15.88 5.31
C PRO A 242 6.56 -15.91 6.17
N LYS A 243 7.30 -14.79 6.18
CA LYS A 243 8.46 -14.57 7.06
C LYS A 243 8.25 -13.28 7.88
N PRO A 244 7.37 -13.31 8.89
CA PRO A 244 7.04 -12.13 9.68
C PRO A 244 8.26 -11.44 10.26
N VAL A 245 8.32 -10.12 10.10
CA VAL A 245 9.35 -9.26 10.64
C VAL A 245 8.75 -8.42 11.76
N LYS A 246 9.34 -8.53 12.94
CA LYS A 246 8.99 -7.73 14.13
C LYS A 246 10.12 -6.77 14.47
N ALA A 247 9.79 -5.59 14.97
CA ALA A 247 10.79 -4.68 15.52
C ALA A 247 11.50 -5.31 16.73
N ASP A 248 12.75 -4.90 16.98
CA ASP A 248 13.42 -5.26 18.23
C ASP A 248 12.75 -4.55 19.42
N ALA A 249 12.79 -5.19 20.60
CA ALA A 249 12.15 -4.66 21.81
C ALA A 249 12.72 -3.28 22.22
N ASP A 250 13.99 -3.02 21.91
CA ASP A 250 14.73 -1.80 22.19
C ASP A 250 14.82 -0.85 20.97
N ALA A 251 14.04 -1.08 19.91
CA ALA A 251 14.08 -0.24 18.72
C ALA A 251 13.73 1.23 19.02
N SER A 252 14.56 2.14 18.51
CA SER A 252 14.40 3.59 18.64
C SER A 252 13.57 4.17 17.50
N TYR A 253 12.56 4.96 17.84
CA TYR A 253 11.65 5.61 16.89
C TYR A 253 11.87 7.11 16.94
N VAL A 254 11.71 7.79 15.81
CA VAL A 254 11.85 9.26 15.77
C VAL A 254 10.68 9.93 16.46
N GLU A 255 9.53 9.27 16.48
CA GLU A 255 8.35 9.70 17.20
C GLU A 255 7.51 8.48 17.60
N ARG A 256 6.83 8.58 18.74
CA ARG A 256 5.86 7.59 19.21
C ARG A 256 4.55 8.31 19.44
N ILE A 257 3.49 7.81 18.81
CA ILE A 257 2.19 8.44 18.83
C ILE A 257 1.18 7.41 19.28
N GLU A 258 0.37 7.80 20.26
CA GLU A 258 -0.71 6.99 20.77
C GLU A 258 -2.05 7.54 20.28
N ILE A 259 -2.94 6.65 19.85
CA ILE A 259 -4.30 6.96 19.42
C ILE A 259 -5.26 6.03 20.17
N ASP A 260 -6.14 6.61 20.98
CA ASP A 260 -7.26 5.89 21.59
C ASP A 260 -8.36 5.68 20.54
N THR A 261 -8.39 4.49 19.97
CA THR A 261 -9.39 4.11 18.95
C THR A 261 -10.76 3.86 19.55
N ALA A 262 -10.85 3.62 20.87
CA ALA A 262 -12.12 3.43 21.55
C ALA A 262 -12.85 4.75 21.81
N ALA A 263 -12.15 5.89 21.80
CA ALA A 263 -12.72 7.23 21.95
C ALA A 263 -12.88 8.00 20.63
N LEU A 264 -12.48 7.41 19.51
CA LEU A 264 -12.46 8.09 18.21
C LEU A 264 -13.89 8.25 17.65
N PRO A 265 -14.35 9.46 17.31
CA PRO A 265 -15.63 9.65 16.64
C PRO A 265 -15.49 9.47 15.11
N PRO A 266 -16.60 9.24 14.39
CA PRO A 266 -16.61 9.24 12.93
C PRO A 266 -16.08 10.56 12.35
N GLN A 267 -15.22 10.47 11.34
CA GLN A 267 -14.48 11.58 10.73
C GLN A 267 -14.92 11.84 9.29
N VAL A 268 -14.78 13.09 8.85
CA VAL A 268 -14.97 13.50 7.45
C VAL A 268 -13.89 14.50 7.07
N ALA A 269 -13.20 14.27 5.94
CA ALA A 269 -12.38 15.29 5.28
C ALA A 269 -13.28 16.17 4.41
N ARG A 270 -13.14 17.49 4.54
CA ARG A 270 -13.92 18.48 3.77
C ARG A 270 -13.18 18.91 2.50
N GLN A 271 -13.92 19.53 1.59
CA GLN A 271 -13.31 20.20 0.44
C GLN A 271 -12.63 21.52 0.86
N HIS A 272 -11.54 21.96 0.23
CA HIS A 272 -10.80 21.34 -0.88
C HIS A 272 -9.53 20.60 -0.44
N ASN A 273 -9.27 20.53 0.87
CA ASN A 273 -8.02 19.98 1.40
C ASN A 273 -8.28 18.67 2.14
N ILE A 274 -7.52 17.64 1.78
CA ILE A 274 -7.63 16.29 2.36
C ILE A 274 -7.38 16.27 3.88
N ASP A 275 -6.66 17.27 4.41
CA ASP A 275 -6.29 17.41 5.82
C ASP A 275 -7.16 18.38 6.63
N ASP A 276 -8.27 18.84 6.04
CA ASP A 276 -9.35 19.52 6.74
C ASP A 276 -10.37 18.50 7.26
N VAL A 277 -10.00 17.84 8.36
CA VAL A 277 -10.79 16.75 8.95
C VAL A 277 -11.57 17.25 10.15
N VAL A 278 -12.87 16.93 10.17
CA VAL A 278 -13.81 17.27 11.24
C VAL A 278 -14.63 16.04 11.65
N GLY A 279 -15.33 16.12 12.78
CA GLY A 279 -16.27 15.07 13.15
C GLY A 279 -17.52 15.12 12.28
N VAL A 280 -18.14 13.96 12.03
CA VAL A 280 -19.44 13.89 11.31
C VAL A 280 -20.50 14.86 11.89
N PRO A 281 -20.62 15.08 13.23
CA PRO A 281 -21.57 16.04 13.78
C PRO A 281 -21.40 17.48 13.27
N ASP A 282 -20.18 17.89 12.93
CA ASP A 282 -19.85 19.27 12.52
C ASP A 282 -20.35 19.60 11.10
N VAL A 283 -20.66 18.58 10.30
CA VAL A 283 -21.15 18.69 8.92
C VAL A 283 -22.59 18.19 8.78
N LYS A 284 -23.29 17.99 9.89
CA LYS A 284 -24.66 17.50 9.91
C LYS A 284 -25.60 18.46 9.15
N GLY A 285 -26.39 17.90 8.23
CA GLY A 285 -27.34 18.67 7.42
C GLY A 285 -26.74 19.26 6.13
N GLN A 286 -25.44 19.07 5.89
CA GLN A 286 -24.85 19.42 4.60
C GLN A 286 -25.42 18.55 3.49
N ARG A 287 -25.91 19.18 2.43
CA ARG A 287 -26.50 18.50 1.28
C ARG A 287 -25.43 17.71 0.52
N ILE A 288 -25.70 16.44 0.25
CA ILE A 288 -24.90 15.58 -0.62
C ILE A 288 -25.70 15.35 -1.91
N ASN A 289 -25.11 15.67 -3.06
CA ASN A 289 -25.74 15.47 -4.38
C ASN A 289 -25.40 14.10 -4.98
N PHE A 290 -24.23 13.56 -4.63
CA PHE A 290 -23.69 12.32 -5.15
C PHE A 290 -22.81 11.68 -4.08
N ALA A 291 -22.87 10.36 -3.96
CA ALA A 291 -22.02 9.56 -3.08
C ALA A 291 -21.41 8.41 -3.88
N LEU A 292 -20.12 8.17 -3.68
CA LEU A 292 -19.39 7.04 -4.24
C LEU A 292 -18.96 6.11 -3.10
N ILE A 293 -19.26 4.82 -3.24
CA ILE A 293 -18.84 3.76 -2.33
C ILE A 293 -18.04 2.75 -3.15
N GLY A 294 -16.83 2.42 -2.71
CA GLY A 294 -15.92 1.57 -3.45
C GLY A 294 -14.78 2.34 -4.13
N THR A 295 -13.62 2.35 -3.49
CA THR A 295 -12.35 2.87 -4.03
C THR A 295 -11.19 1.94 -3.63
N CYS A 296 -9.95 2.29 -3.98
CA CYS A 296 -8.76 1.53 -3.56
C CYS A 296 -8.63 1.45 -2.03
N THR A 297 -9.09 2.48 -1.31
CA THR A 297 -9.03 2.52 0.14
C THR A 297 -10.14 1.68 0.77
N ASN A 298 -11.38 1.80 0.31
CA ASN A 298 -12.57 1.15 0.89
C ASN A 298 -13.55 0.70 -0.20
N GLY A 299 -13.61 -0.60 -0.45
CA GLY A 299 -14.42 -1.20 -1.51
C GLY A 299 -14.46 -2.73 -1.47
N ARG A 300 -13.99 -3.32 -0.37
CA ARG A 300 -14.03 -4.77 -0.15
C ARG A 300 -15.40 -5.16 0.39
N LEU A 301 -15.62 -6.47 0.54
CA LEU A 301 -16.91 -7.01 0.92
C LEU A 301 -17.41 -6.45 2.26
N ASP A 302 -16.52 -6.24 3.23
CA ASP A 302 -16.91 -5.70 4.53
C ASP A 302 -17.29 -4.21 4.45
N ASP A 303 -16.63 -3.43 3.59
CA ASP A 303 -17.01 -2.05 3.29
C ASP A 303 -18.42 -1.99 2.66
N LEU A 304 -18.69 -2.88 1.70
CA LEU A 304 -20.00 -2.96 1.01
C LEU A 304 -21.11 -3.45 1.94
N ARG A 305 -20.83 -4.39 2.84
CA ARG A 305 -21.77 -4.83 3.87
C ARG A 305 -22.11 -3.71 4.84
N ALA A 306 -21.11 -2.93 5.27
CA ALA A 306 -21.32 -1.79 6.16
C ALA A 306 -22.19 -0.73 5.48
N ALA A 307 -21.95 -0.42 4.21
CA ALA A 307 -22.79 0.47 3.43
C ALA A 307 -24.22 -0.06 3.27
N ALA A 308 -24.38 -1.34 2.90
CA ALA A 308 -25.68 -1.97 2.70
C ALA A 308 -26.51 -2.08 3.99
N ALA A 309 -25.88 -2.11 5.17
CA ALA A 309 -26.59 -2.09 6.45
C ALA A 309 -27.23 -0.73 6.79
N VAL A 310 -26.82 0.34 6.09
CA VAL A 310 -27.32 1.71 6.29
C VAL A 310 -28.33 2.13 5.22
N LEU A 311 -28.22 1.57 4.00
CA LEU A 311 -29.09 1.84 2.84
C LEU A 311 -30.40 1.03 2.88
#